data_AF-A0A2R6IQR2-F1
#
_entry.id   AF-A0A2R6IQR2-F1
#
_cell.length_a   1.000
_cell.length_b   1.000
_cell.length_c   1.000
_cell.angle_alpha   90.00
_cell.angle_beta   90.00
_cell.angle_gamma   90.00
#
_symmetry.space_group_name_H-M   'P 1'
#
loop_
_entity.id
_entity.type
_entity.pdbx_description
1 polymer ?
#
loop_
_entity_poly.entity_id
_entity_poly.type
_entity_poly.pdbx_seq_one_letter_code
_entity_poly.pdbx_strand_id
1 'polypeptide(L)'
;MGRTNPTLRDRFDRLEREYRPFRRSLRRRQQADFDRLFERARGHADAASQQNPPDAWRAFVVAVLLAHERELGRLAEDPPDGRDEP
;
A
#
# COMPACT_ATOMS: atom_id res chain seq x y z
N MET A 1 -20.15 -8.49 25.02
CA MET A 1 -19.35 -7.33 24.61
C MET A 1 -17.95 -7.85 24.24
N GLY A 2 -17.66 -8.34 23.05
CA GLY A 2 -17.66 -7.63 21.77
C GLY A 2 -16.27 -7.86 21.16
N ARG A 3 -15.98 -9.08 20.68
CA ARG A 3 -14.79 -9.30 19.84
C ARG A 3 -15.17 -8.88 18.43
N THR A 4 -15.16 -7.57 18.18
CA THR A 4 -15.20 -7.06 16.81
C THR A 4 -14.01 -7.70 16.09
N ASN A 5 -14.28 -8.49 15.04
CA ASN A 5 -13.20 -9.06 14.24
C ASN A 5 -12.35 -7.90 13.71
N PRO A 6 -11.02 -7.94 13.89
CA PRO A 6 -10.15 -6.86 13.43
C PRO A 6 -10.33 -6.69 11.93
N THR A 7 -10.60 -5.45 11.53
CA THR A 7 -10.81 -5.07 10.13
C THR A 7 -9.52 -5.28 9.35
N LEU A 8 -9.62 -5.35 8.02
CA LEU A 8 -8.42 -5.41 7.18
C LEU A 8 -7.52 -4.18 7.41
N ARG A 9 -8.11 -3.03 7.72
CA ARG A 9 -7.40 -1.79 8.09
C ARG A 9 -6.59 -1.97 9.37
N ASP A 10 -7.18 -2.55 10.42
CA ASP A 10 -6.47 -2.84 11.68
C ASP A 10 -5.29 -3.79 11.46
N ARG A 11 -5.46 -4.76 10.54
CA ARG A 11 -4.39 -5.70 10.18
C ARG A 11 -3.27 -5.02 9.39
N PHE A 12 -3.58 -4.08 8.49
CA PHE A 12 -2.56 -3.27 7.80
C PHE A 12 -1.81 -2.35 8.75
N ASP A 13 -2.48 -1.76 9.75
CA ASP A 13 -1.80 -0.93 10.75
C ASP A 13 -0.87 -1.77 11.63
N ARG A 14 -1.23 -3.02 11.92
CA ARG A 14 -0.33 -3.97 12.60
C ARG A 14 0.88 -4.31 11.74
N LEU A 15 0.67 -4.59 10.45
CA LEU A 15 1.72 -4.86 9.49
C LEU A 15 2.68 -3.65 9.36
N GLU A 16 2.17 -2.44 9.26
CA GLU A 16 3.00 -1.22 9.19
C GLU A 16 3.88 -1.06 10.42
N ARG A 17 3.35 -1.35 11.62
CA ARG A 17 4.13 -1.33 12.87
C ARG A 17 5.25 -2.36 12.87
N GLU A 18 5.01 -3.55 12.36
CA GLU A 18 6.00 -4.63 12.26
C GLU A 18 7.18 -4.24 11.37
N TYR A 19 6.92 -3.53 10.28
CA TYR A 19 7.95 -3.08 9.34
C TYR A 19 8.61 -1.73 9.69
N ARG A 20 8.25 -1.09 10.82
CA ARG A 20 8.89 0.16 11.27
C ARG A 20 10.42 0.08 11.37
N PRO A 21 11.04 -1.00 11.88
CA PRO A 21 12.50 -1.13 11.92
C PRO A 21 13.12 -1.08 10.51
N PHE A 22 12.52 -1.80 9.55
CA PHE A 22 12.92 -1.77 8.15
C PHE A 22 12.80 -0.35 7.59
N ARG A 23 11.65 0.31 7.75
CA ARG A 23 11.44 1.69 7.32
C ARG A 23 12.52 2.64 7.87
N ARG A 24 12.90 2.49 9.14
CA ARG A 24 13.94 3.34 9.78
C ARG A 24 15.33 3.15 9.18
N SER A 25 15.63 1.99 8.60
CA SER A 25 16.90 1.74 7.89
C SER A 25 16.96 2.37 6.49
N LEU A 26 15.82 2.79 5.93
CA LEU A 26 15.75 3.38 4.59
C LEU A 26 16.22 4.84 4.57
N ARG A 27 16.73 5.29 3.41
CA ARG A 27 16.98 6.72 3.16
C ARG A 27 15.67 7.51 3.21
N ARG A 28 15.71 8.80 3.53
CA ARG A 28 14.50 9.65 3.64
C ARG A 28 13.56 9.57 2.43
N ARG A 29 14.11 9.58 1.20
CA ARG A 29 13.30 9.41 -0.04
C ARG A 29 12.56 8.08 -0.06
N GLN A 30 13.26 6.99 0.26
CA GLN A 30 12.71 5.64 0.31
C GLN A 30 11.71 5.46 1.46
N GLN A 31 11.83 6.21 2.57
CA GLN A 31 10.82 6.20 3.63
C GLN A 31 9.48 6.74 3.13
N ALA A 32 9.49 7.84 2.37
CA ALA A 32 8.27 8.38 1.76
C ALA A 32 7.68 7.40 0.72
N ASP A 33 8.52 6.71 -0.05
CA ASP A 33 8.06 5.68 -0.98
C ASP A 33 7.45 4.48 -0.26
N PHE A 34 8.03 4.07 0.88
CA PHE A 34 7.51 3.02 1.75
C PHE A 34 6.15 3.39 2.36
N ASP A 35 6.00 4.61 2.89
CA ASP A 35 4.74 5.08 3.48
C ASP A 35 3.60 5.06 2.46
N ARG A 36 3.90 5.45 1.21
CA ARG A 36 2.95 5.40 0.09
C ARG A 36 2.45 4.00 -0.25
N LEU A 37 3.18 2.92 0.10
CA LEU A 37 2.68 1.55 -0.07
C LEU A 37 1.48 1.28 0.84
N PHE A 38 1.56 1.71 2.10
CA PHE A 38 0.47 1.51 3.07
C PHE A 38 -0.71 2.43 2.80
N GLU A 39 -0.48 3.66 2.34
CA GLU A 39 -1.55 4.54 1.87
C GLU A 39 -2.34 3.92 0.71
N ARG A 40 -1.62 3.41 -0.32
CA ARG A 40 -2.24 2.70 -1.45
C ARG A 40 -3.03 1.49 -0.97
N ALA A 41 -2.43 0.63 -0.15
CA ALA A 41 -3.10 -0.56 0.36
C ALA A 41 -4.41 -0.22 1.12
N ARG A 42 -4.40 0.83 1.95
CA ARG A 42 -5.59 1.30 2.67
C ARG A 42 -6.69 1.80 1.74
N GLY A 43 -6.36 2.47 0.64
CA GLY A 43 -7.34 2.90 -0.38
C GLY A 43 -8.07 1.72 -1.07
N HIS A 44 -7.48 0.53 -1.03
CA HIS A 44 -8.06 -0.70 -1.58
C HIS A 44 -8.64 -1.63 -0.50
N ALA A 45 -8.49 -1.29 0.79
CA ALA A 45 -8.93 -2.13 1.90
C ALA A 45 -10.45 -2.32 1.94
N ASP A 46 -11.23 -1.30 1.54
CA ASP A 46 -12.69 -1.39 1.54
C ASP A 46 -13.19 -2.44 0.52
N ALA A 47 -12.55 -2.53 -0.66
CA ALA A 47 -12.85 -3.55 -1.67
C ALA A 47 -12.38 -4.95 -1.25
N ALA A 48 -11.20 -5.05 -0.63
CA ALA A 48 -10.64 -6.32 -0.17
C ALA A 48 -11.32 -6.87 1.11
N SER A 49 -11.99 -6.02 1.88
CA SER A 49 -12.73 -6.43 3.08
C SER A 49 -13.87 -7.42 2.80
N GLN A 50 -14.45 -7.38 1.59
CA GLN A 50 -15.52 -8.27 1.14
C GLN A 50 -15.07 -9.74 1.05
N GLN A 51 -13.77 -10.00 0.90
CA GLN A 51 -13.22 -11.35 0.69
C GLN A 51 -12.79 -12.04 2.00
N ASN A 52 -12.86 -11.35 3.15
CA ASN A 52 -12.30 -11.79 4.44
C ASN A 52 -10.97 -12.58 4.29
N PRO A 53 -9.93 -11.96 3.69
CA PRO A 53 -8.71 -12.68 3.36
C PRO A 53 -8.10 -13.28 4.64
N PRO A 54 -7.70 -14.57 4.62
CA PRO A 54 -7.10 -15.23 5.79
C PRO A 54 -5.73 -14.64 6.15
N ASP A 55 -5.09 -13.97 5.19
CA ASP A 55 -3.75 -13.41 5.32
C ASP A 55 -3.71 -11.94 4.91
N ALA A 56 -3.40 -11.08 5.88
CA ALA A 56 -3.28 -9.64 5.67
C ALA A 56 -2.08 -9.26 4.80
N TRP A 57 -1.00 -10.06 4.81
CA TRP A 57 0.17 -9.81 3.96
C TRP A 57 -0.17 -10.00 2.49
N ARG A 58 -0.84 -11.11 2.14
CA ARG A 58 -1.32 -11.34 0.76
C ARG A 58 -2.27 -10.23 0.29
N ALA A 59 -3.21 -9.83 1.14
CA ALA A 59 -4.12 -8.73 0.82
C ALA A 59 -3.38 -7.40 0.60
N PHE A 60 -2.38 -7.10 1.43
CA PHE A 60 -1.52 -5.93 1.27
C PHE A 60 -0.77 -5.96 -0.07
N VAL A 61 -0.10 -7.07 -0.39
CA VAL A 61 0.67 -7.21 -1.63
C VAL A 61 -0.22 -7.04 -2.87
N VAL A 62 -1.36 -7.72 -2.92
CA VAL A 62 -2.29 -7.61 -4.06
C VAL A 62 -2.83 -6.18 -4.20
N ALA A 63 -3.17 -5.53 -3.09
CA ALA A 63 -3.65 -4.14 -3.11
C ALA A 63 -2.59 -3.17 -3.63
N VAL A 64 -1.33 -3.33 -3.20
CA VAL A 64 -0.20 -2.51 -3.68
C VAL A 64 0.06 -2.73 -5.16
N LEU A 65 0.12 -3.99 -5.61
CA LEU A 65 0.31 -4.33 -7.03
C LEU A 65 -0.80 -3.74 -7.89
N LEU A 66 -2.06 -3.86 -7.48
CA LEU A 66 -3.18 -3.27 -8.21
C LEU A 66 -3.08 -1.73 -8.29
N ALA A 67 -2.66 -1.08 -7.21
CA ALA A 67 -2.43 0.35 -7.21
C ALA A 67 -1.29 0.76 -8.16
N HIS A 68 -0.24 -0.06 -8.26
CA HIS A 68 0.88 0.16 -9.18
C HIS A 68 0.50 -0.09 -10.64
N GLU A 69 -0.26 -1.14 -10.96
CA GLU A 69 -0.75 -1.36 -12.33
C GLU A 69 -1.59 -0.19 -12.85
N ARG A 70 -2.42 0.41 -11.97
CA ARG A 70 -3.18 1.62 -12.30
C ARG A 70 -2.27 2.83 -12.54
N GLU A 71 -1.21 2.97 -11.75
CA GLU A 71 -0.21 4.02 -11.92
C GLU A 71 0.52 3.88 -13.26
N LEU A 72 0.96 2.67 -13.58
CA LEU A 72 1.64 2.35 -14.83
C LEU A 72 0.75 2.62 -16.04
N GLY A 73 -0.52 2.21 -15.99
CA GLY A 73 -1.50 2.52 -17.04
C GLY A 73 -1.64 4.02 -17.26
N ARG A 74 -1.79 4.81 -16.18
CA ARG A 74 -1.89 6.27 -16.29
C ARG A 74 -0.64 6.91 -16.90
N LEU A 75 0.55 6.47 -16.47
CA LEU A 75 1.82 6.96 -17.01
C LEU A 75 2.02 6.57 -18.49
N ALA A 76 1.41 5.47 -18.93
CA ALA A 76 1.43 5.08 -20.34
C ALA A 76 0.44 5.90 -21.19
N GLU A 77 -0.69 6.33 -20.61
CA GLU A 77 -1.68 7.19 -21.26
C GLU A 77 -1.27 8.67 -21.31
N ASP A 78 -0.57 9.14 -20.28
CA ASP A 78 -0.06 10.51 -20.14
C ASP A 78 1.44 10.47 -19.82
N PRO A 79 2.30 10.20 -20.82
CA PRO A 79 3.74 10.12 -20.62
C PRO A 79 4.25 11.48 -20.13
N PRO A 80 5.09 11.52 -19.08
CA PRO A 80 5.62 12.77 -18.57
C PRO A 80 6.29 13.53 -19.72
N ASP A 81 5.85 14.77 -19.97
CA ASP A 81 6.40 15.63 -21.03
C ASP A 81 7.92 15.65 -20.86
N GLY A 82 8.66 15.20 -21.87
CA GLY A 82 10.10 14.90 -21.81
C GLY A 82 11.01 16.13 -21.70
N ARG A 83 10.61 17.11 -20.88
CA ARG A 83 11.28 18.41 -20.69
C ARG A 83 11.49 18.70 -19.22
N ASP A 84 12.15 17.78 -18.53
CA ASP A 84 12.84 18.06 -17.27
C ASP A 84 14.12 17.21 -17.22
N GLU A 85 14.97 17.36 -18.24
CA GLU A 85 16.40 17.10 -18.10
C GLU A 85 17.11 18.46 -17.94
N PRO A 86 17.84 18.71 -16.84
CA PRO A 86 18.70 19.89 -16.71
C PRO A 86 19.96 19.81 -17.59
#